data_AF-A0A2T6DEX2-F1
#
_entry.id   AF-A0A2T6DEX2-F1
#
_cell.length_a   1.000
_cell.length_b   1.000
_cell.length_c   1.000
_cell.angle_alpha   90.00
_cell.angle_beta   90.00
_cell.angle_gamma   90.00
#
_symmetry.space_group_name_H-M   'P 1'
#
loop_
_entity.id
_entity.type
_entity.pdbx_description
1 polymer ?
#
loop_
_entity_poly.entity_id
_entity_poly.type
_entity_poly.pdbx_seq_one_letter_code
_entity_poly.pdbx_strand_id
1 'polypeptide(L)'
;MRTFALHRAGCPATAAAAVHRSHRRAFSLVEVVLALGVFSFCLVSVIYLLGVGLGSSRESQRDSALAAALRSVDTELRMLPAATLAGAAWNSTNVYYFDIAGNRLTNAVPGMVMYRAKVTRVPVGIAATITGANDGSFAYLWTVSFSYPAPLYNSTNTRTVGRTLYGSGLSTNLYE
;
A
#
# COMPACT_ATOMS: atom_id res chain seq x y z
N MET A 1 -25.13 -107.53 38.55
CA MET A 1 -24.58 -107.87 37.22
C MET A 1 -24.23 -106.54 36.53
N ARG A 2 -22.92 -106.31 36.32
CA ARG A 2 -22.26 -105.33 35.42
C ARG A 2 -22.47 -103.82 35.60
N THR A 3 -21.43 -103.22 36.17
CA THR A 3 -20.76 -101.95 35.83
C THR A 3 -20.74 -101.59 34.33
N PHE A 4 -20.85 -100.28 34.02
CA PHE A 4 -20.08 -99.64 32.95
C PHE A 4 -19.87 -98.15 33.24
N ALA A 5 -18.60 -97.77 33.37
CA ALA A 5 -18.11 -96.40 33.47
C ALA A 5 -17.98 -95.77 32.08
N LEU A 6 -18.12 -94.45 31.97
CA LEU A 6 -17.36 -93.68 30.98
C LEU A 6 -16.97 -92.28 31.49
N HIS A 7 -15.66 -92.16 31.55
CA HIS A 7 -14.80 -91.02 31.75
C HIS A 7 -14.86 -90.05 30.56
N ARG A 8 -15.16 -88.77 30.78
CA ARG A 8 -14.61 -87.67 29.98
C ARG A 8 -14.30 -86.47 30.87
N ALA A 9 -13.01 -86.34 31.19
CA ALA A 9 -12.37 -85.09 31.52
C ALA A 9 -12.50 -84.11 30.34
N GLY A 10 -12.70 -82.83 30.63
CA GLY A 10 -12.71 -81.76 29.64
C GLY A 10 -12.85 -80.40 30.32
N CYS A 11 -11.69 -79.78 30.57
CA CYS A 11 -11.39 -78.47 31.14
C CYS A 11 -12.49 -77.39 31.21
N PRO A 12 -12.44 -76.53 32.24
CA PRO A 12 -13.17 -75.27 32.24
C PRO A 12 -12.58 -74.37 31.16
N ALA A 13 -13.36 -74.05 30.12
CA ALA A 13 -13.06 -72.91 29.26
C ALA A 13 -13.35 -71.65 30.07
N THR A 14 -12.40 -71.26 30.92
CA THR A 14 -12.23 -69.87 31.37
C THR A 14 -11.98 -69.06 30.11
N ALA A 15 -13.07 -68.59 29.49
CA ALA A 15 -13.01 -67.53 28.50
C ALA A 15 -12.50 -66.29 29.23
N ALA A 16 -11.18 -66.16 29.29
CA ALA A 16 -10.50 -64.95 29.64
C ALA A 16 -11.00 -63.88 28.68
N ALA A 17 -11.95 -63.06 29.14
CA ALA A 17 -12.34 -61.84 28.48
C ALA A 17 -11.07 -60.98 28.40
N ALA A 18 -10.39 -61.06 27.26
CA ALA A 18 -9.28 -60.19 26.94
C ALA A 18 -9.86 -58.78 26.83
N VAL A 19 -9.80 -58.05 27.95
CA VAL A 19 -10.05 -56.62 27.99
C VAL A 19 -9.06 -56.01 27.01
N HIS A 20 -9.55 -55.66 25.82
CA HIS A 20 -8.84 -54.87 24.83
C HIS A 20 -8.62 -53.49 25.47
N ARG A 21 -7.53 -53.36 26.24
CA ARG A 21 -7.07 -52.07 26.74
C ARG A 21 -6.72 -51.25 25.51
N SER A 22 -7.64 -50.40 25.09
CA SER A 22 -7.30 -49.32 24.17
C SER A 22 -6.22 -48.51 24.87
N HIS A 23 -4.97 -48.69 24.45
CA HIS A 23 -3.88 -47.84 24.88
C HIS A 23 -4.27 -46.43 24.46
N ARG A 24 -4.79 -45.64 25.42
CA ARG A 24 -4.90 -44.19 25.27
C ARG A 24 -3.46 -43.72 25.13
N ARG A 25 -3.04 -43.51 23.89
CA ARG A 25 -1.70 -43.02 23.56
C ARG A 25 -1.63 -41.60 24.10
N ALA A 26 -1.00 -41.45 25.27
CA ALA A 26 -0.53 -40.15 25.71
C ALA A 26 0.61 -39.71 24.78
N PHE A 27 0.62 -38.44 24.41
CA PHE A 27 1.72 -37.86 23.65
C PHE A 27 3.02 -38.01 24.44
N SER A 28 4.11 -38.36 23.75
CA SER A 28 5.41 -38.41 24.41
C SER A 28 5.82 -37.01 24.85
N LEU A 29 6.51 -36.89 25.99
CA LEU A 29 7.01 -35.60 26.48
C LEU A 29 7.90 -34.92 25.42
N VAL A 30 8.71 -35.68 24.68
CA VAL A 30 9.53 -35.13 23.60
C VAL A 30 8.69 -34.57 22.45
N GLU A 31 7.55 -35.19 22.14
CA GLU A 31 6.64 -34.76 21.08
C GLU A 31 5.96 -33.44 21.45
N VAL A 32 5.53 -33.31 22.71
CA VAL A 32 4.94 -32.06 23.22
C VAL A 32 5.97 -30.94 23.26
N VAL A 33 7.21 -31.21 23.70
CA VAL A 33 8.28 -30.19 23.74
C VAL A 33 8.66 -29.74 22.33
N LEU A 34 8.77 -30.66 21.36
CA LEU A 34 9.02 -30.30 19.96
C LEU A 34 7.85 -29.50 19.37
N ALA A 35 6.61 -29.88 19.65
CA ALA A 35 5.42 -29.15 19.21
C ALA A 35 5.39 -27.73 19.78
N LEU A 36 5.69 -27.54 21.07
CA LEU A 36 5.77 -26.23 21.70
C LEU A 36 6.94 -25.38 21.16
N GLY A 37 8.08 -26.02 20.85
CA GLY A 37 9.22 -25.35 20.21
C GLY A 37 8.87 -24.79 18.84
N VAL A 38 8.24 -25.60 17.97
CA VAL A 38 7.82 -25.15 16.63
C VAL A 38 6.68 -24.12 16.72
N PHE A 39 5.72 -24.34 17.62
CA PHE A 39 4.59 -23.44 17.80
C PHE A 39 5.04 -22.05 18.28
N SER A 40 5.94 -21.98 19.26
CA SER A 40 6.48 -20.70 19.74
C SER A 40 7.22 -19.92 18.64
N PHE A 41 8.02 -20.60 17.81
CA PHE A 41 8.68 -19.98 16.65
C PHE A 41 7.69 -19.41 15.63
N CYS A 42 6.61 -20.15 15.34
CA CYS A 42 5.54 -19.69 14.46
C CYS A 42 4.81 -18.46 15.03
N LEU A 43 4.47 -18.49 16.32
CA LEU A 43 3.74 -17.41 16.99
C LEU A 43 4.53 -16.10 16.96
N VAL A 44 5.85 -16.17 17.21
CA VAL A 44 6.75 -15.01 17.08
C VAL A 44 6.70 -14.43 15.66
N SER A 45 6.76 -15.29 14.64
CA SER A 45 6.72 -14.89 13.24
C SER A 45 5.42 -14.16 12.87
N VAL A 46 4.26 -14.63 13.36
CA VAL A 46 2.95 -13.99 13.15
C VAL A 46 2.88 -12.60 13.78
N ILE A 47 3.40 -12.44 15.00
CA ILE A 47 3.43 -11.13 15.69
C ILE A 47 4.27 -10.12 14.90
N TYR A 48 5.42 -10.52 14.37
CA TYR A 48 6.23 -9.63 13.53
C TYR A 48 5.52 -9.26 12.22
N LEU A 49 4.88 -10.22 11.56
CA LEU A 49 4.12 -9.99 10.33
C LEU A 49 2.96 -9.00 10.50
N LEU A 50 2.31 -8.99 11.67
CA LEU A 50 1.25 -8.02 12.00
C LEU A 50 1.75 -6.57 11.93
N GLY A 51 2.93 -6.29 12.51
CA GLY A 51 3.52 -4.95 12.48
C GLY A 51 3.83 -4.49 11.05
N VAL A 52 4.40 -5.38 10.23
CA VAL A 52 4.72 -5.11 8.83
C VAL A 52 3.45 -4.89 8.00
N GLY A 53 2.42 -5.72 8.20
CA GLY A 53 1.15 -5.62 7.49
C GLY A 53 0.43 -4.29 7.74
N LEU A 54 0.42 -3.83 9.00
CA LEU A 54 -0.17 -2.52 9.34
C LEU A 54 0.60 -1.36 8.72
N GLY A 55 1.92 -1.42 8.70
CA GLY A 55 2.77 -0.42 8.03
C GLY A 55 2.48 -0.35 6.53
N SER A 56 2.45 -1.51 5.86
CA SER A 56 2.13 -1.61 4.43
C SER A 56 0.71 -1.12 4.10
N SER A 57 -0.26 -1.40 4.96
CA SER A 57 -1.64 -0.91 4.79
C SER A 57 -1.72 0.62 4.88
N ARG A 58 -1.03 1.23 5.85
CA ARG A 58 -0.98 2.70 6.00
C ARG A 58 -0.28 3.36 4.82
N GLU A 59 0.80 2.75 4.34
CA GLU A 59 1.53 3.21 3.16
C GLU A 59 0.64 3.17 1.91
N SER A 60 -0.07 2.06 1.69
CA SER A 60 -1.00 1.91 0.56
C SER A 60 -2.16 2.92 0.62
N GLN A 61 -2.68 3.18 1.82
CA GLN A 61 -3.70 4.23 2.02
C GLN A 61 -3.15 5.62 1.68
N ARG A 62 -1.93 5.93 2.11
CA ARG A 62 -1.25 7.19 1.77
C ARG A 62 -1.07 7.35 0.27
N ASP A 63 -0.57 6.32 -0.40
CA ASP A 63 -0.35 6.37 -1.86
C ASP A 63 -1.66 6.55 -2.62
N SER A 64 -2.74 5.92 -2.14
CA SER A 64 -4.08 6.11 -2.70
C SER A 64 -4.56 7.57 -2.53
N ALA A 65 -4.36 8.17 -1.35
CA ALA A 65 -4.71 9.57 -1.09
C ALA A 65 -3.87 10.54 -1.93
N LEU A 66 -2.56 10.32 -2.04
CA LEU A 66 -1.67 11.13 -2.88
C LEU A 66 -2.04 11.02 -4.37
N ALA A 67 -2.42 9.83 -4.84
CA ALA A 67 -2.88 9.64 -6.21
C ALA A 67 -4.22 10.35 -6.47
N ALA A 68 -5.16 10.32 -5.52
CA ALA A 68 -6.42 11.06 -5.61
C ALA A 68 -6.16 12.59 -5.68
N ALA A 69 -5.31 13.09 -4.79
CA ALA A 69 -4.91 14.49 -4.78
C ALA A 69 -4.21 14.90 -6.09
N LEU A 70 -3.31 14.07 -6.61
CA LEU A 70 -2.63 14.30 -7.89
C LEU A 70 -3.61 14.38 -9.06
N ARG A 71 -4.58 13.46 -9.13
CA ARG A 71 -5.62 13.51 -10.17
C ARG A 71 -6.45 14.79 -10.11
N SER A 72 -6.77 15.27 -8.90
CA SER A 72 -7.47 16.54 -8.70
C SER A 72 -6.65 17.72 -9.24
N VAL A 73 -5.36 17.78 -8.91
CA VAL A 73 -4.45 18.83 -9.42
C VAL A 73 -4.27 18.74 -10.93
N ASP A 74 -4.03 17.54 -11.47
CA ASP A 74 -3.87 17.33 -12.92
C ASP A 74 -5.12 17.76 -13.69
N THR A 75 -6.31 17.39 -13.22
CA THR A 75 -7.58 17.80 -13.84
C THR A 75 -7.74 19.31 -13.85
N GLU A 76 -7.40 19.99 -12.75
CA GLU A 76 -7.44 21.45 -12.66
C GLU A 76 -6.44 22.11 -13.63
N LEU A 77 -5.21 21.61 -13.68
CA LEU A 77 -4.19 22.11 -14.62
C LEU A 77 -4.60 21.90 -16.08
N ARG A 78 -5.34 20.83 -16.39
CA ARG A 78 -5.90 20.57 -17.72
C ARG A 78 -7.00 21.54 -18.13
N MET A 79 -7.79 22.01 -17.18
CA MET A 79 -8.90 22.94 -17.44
C MET A 79 -8.42 24.40 -17.59
N LEU A 80 -7.21 24.73 -17.13
CA LEU A 80 -6.71 26.08 -17.15
C LEU A 80 -6.21 26.49 -18.56
N PRO A 81 -6.56 27.70 -19.03
CA PRO A 81 -6.02 28.23 -20.29
C PRO A 81 -4.51 28.41 -20.20
N ALA A 82 -3.77 28.00 -21.23
CA ALA A 82 -2.32 28.10 -21.25
C ALA A 82 -1.79 29.52 -20.95
N ALA A 83 -2.45 30.58 -21.38
CA ALA A 83 -2.06 31.96 -21.02
C ALA A 83 -1.92 32.18 -19.49
N THR A 84 -2.79 31.54 -18.69
CA THR A 84 -2.76 31.60 -17.22
C THR A 84 -1.56 30.87 -16.63
N LEU A 85 -1.15 29.77 -17.27
CA LEU A 85 0.02 28.98 -16.90
C LEU A 85 1.35 29.67 -17.30
N ALA A 86 1.32 30.60 -18.25
CA ALA A 86 2.49 31.33 -18.74
C ALA A 86 3.03 32.40 -17.76
N GLY A 87 2.28 32.78 -16.73
CA GLY A 87 2.62 33.90 -15.84
C GLY A 87 3.82 33.66 -14.90
N ALA A 88 4.70 34.67 -14.76
CA ALA A 88 5.88 34.64 -13.88
C ALA A 88 5.57 34.36 -12.39
N ALA A 89 4.37 34.71 -11.93
CA ALA A 89 3.94 34.56 -10.53
C ALA A 89 3.39 33.16 -10.17
N TRP A 90 3.43 32.19 -11.09
CA TRP A 90 2.82 30.87 -10.85
C TRP A 90 3.46 30.10 -9.69
N ASN A 91 4.79 30.14 -9.55
CA ASN A 91 5.53 29.27 -8.62
C ASN A 91 5.33 29.57 -7.12
N SER A 92 4.76 30.73 -6.77
CA SER A 92 4.57 31.16 -5.37
C SER A 92 3.12 31.08 -4.89
N THR A 93 2.14 30.97 -5.79
CA THR A 93 0.73 31.16 -5.45
C THR A 93 -0.07 29.84 -5.44
N ASN A 94 0.40 28.83 -6.20
CA ASN A 94 -0.36 27.60 -6.43
C ASN A 94 0.00 26.50 -5.42
N VAL A 95 -0.45 26.71 -4.19
CA VAL A 95 -0.39 25.70 -3.11
C VAL A 95 -1.79 25.20 -2.82
N TYR A 96 -1.95 23.89 -2.83
CA TYR A 96 -3.20 23.19 -2.59
C TYR A 96 -3.11 22.36 -1.32
N TYR A 97 -4.23 22.24 -0.60
CA TYR A 97 -4.31 21.51 0.65
C TYR A 97 -5.29 20.35 0.52
N PHE A 98 -4.96 19.22 1.12
CA PHE A 98 -5.77 18.00 1.06
C PHE A 98 -5.93 17.36 2.43
N ASP A 99 -7.06 16.69 2.62
CA ASP A 99 -7.35 15.88 3.81
C ASP A 99 -6.64 14.51 3.75
N ILE A 100 -6.87 13.66 4.76
CA ILE A 100 -6.29 12.30 4.84
C ILE A 100 -6.74 11.37 3.71
N ALA A 101 -7.90 11.62 3.09
CA ALA A 101 -8.43 10.82 2.00
C ALA A 101 -7.96 11.32 0.63
N GLY A 102 -7.26 12.46 0.57
CA GLY A 102 -6.82 13.09 -0.67
C GLY A 102 -7.86 14.01 -1.31
N ASN A 103 -8.91 14.40 -0.59
CA ASN A 103 -9.87 15.38 -1.07
C ASN A 103 -9.33 16.80 -0.92
N ARG A 104 -9.62 17.64 -1.91
CA ARG A 104 -9.19 19.04 -1.96
C ARG A 104 -9.92 19.87 -0.90
N LEU A 105 -9.15 20.58 -0.08
CA LEU A 105 -9.65 21.54 0.89
C LEU A 105 -9.63 22.94 0.25
N THR A 106 -10.73 23.68 0.41
CA THR A 106 -10.84 25.07 -0.04
C THR A 106 -10.08 26.03 0.88
N ASN A 107 -9.90 25.66 2.14
CA ASN A 107 -9.16 26.43 3.14
C ASN A 107 -8.22 25.53 3.93
N ALA A 108 -7.03 26.05 4.26
CA ALA A 108 -6.04 25.35 5.08
C ALA A 108 -6.42 25.41 6.57
N VAL A 109 -7.40 24.60 6.98
CA VAL A 109 -7.81 24.54 8.39
C VAL A 109 -6.83 23.65 9.17
N PRO A 110 -6.18 24.16 10.23
CA PRO A 110 -5.31 23.34 11.09
C PRO A 110 -6.04 22.11 11.63
N GLY A 111 -5.43 20.94 11.50
CA GLY A 111 -6.02 19.66 11.92
C GLY A 111 -6.84 18.93 10.85
N MET A 112 -7.25 19.62 9.78
CA MET A 112 -7.89 18.98 8.61
C MET A 112 -6.91 18.74 7.47
N VAL A 113 -5.93 19.63 7.32
CA VAL A 113 -4.87 19.48 6.31
C VAL A 113 -3.94 18.34 6.72
N MET A 114 -3.74 17.39 5.81
CA MET A 114 -2.72 16.35 5.94
C MET A 114 -1.62 16.46 4.89
N TYR A 115 -2.00 16.78 3.65
CA TYR A 115 -1.07 16.94 2.54
C TYR A 115 -1.14 18.36 2.00
N ARG A 116 0.03 18.92 1.64
CA ARG A 116 0.10 20.12 0.80
C ARG A 116 0.70 19.74 -0.54
N ALA A 117 0.17 20.27 -1.63
CA ALA A 117 0.75 20.13 -2.95
C ALA A 117 1.19 21.50 -3.45
N LYS A 118 2.43 21.61 -3.93
CA LYS A 118 2.94 22.80 -4.61
C LYS A 118 3.13 22.47 -6.08
N VAL A 119 2.53 23.27 -6.94
CA VAL A 119 2.77 23.18 -8.39
C VAL A 119 3.88 24.16 -8.77
N THR A 120 4.94 23.63 -9.38
CA THR A 120 6.02 24.43 -9.94
C THR A 120 6.15 24.20 -11.43
N ARG A 121 6.56 25.25 -12.13
CA ARG A 121 7.02 25.15 -13.52
C ARG A 121 8.53 25.21 -13.59
N VAL A 122 9.10 24.36 -14.42
CA VAL A 122 10.54 24.32 -14.70
C VAL A 122 10.74 24.55 -16.19
N PRO A 123 11.58 25.51 -16.62
CA PRO A 123 11.89 25.68 -18.03
C PRO A 123 12.62 24.43 -18.55
N VAL A 124 12.26 23.99 -19.75
CA VAL A 124 12.89 22.88 -20.46
C VAL A 124 13.46 23.41 -21.77
N GLY A 125 14.72 23.08 -22.04
CA GLY A 125 15.33 23.39 -23.32
C GLY A 125 14.56 22.70 -24.45
N ILE A 126 14.17 23.44 -25.48
CA ILE A 126 13.56 22.87 -26.66
C ILE A 126 14.68 22.59 -27.66
N ALA A 127 14.85 21.34 -28.08
CA ALA A 127 15.60 21.07 -29.31
C ALA A 127 14.74 21.60 -30.46
N ALA A 128 15.32 22.46 -31.33
CA ALA A 128 14.64 23.18 -32.41
C ALA A 128 13.90 22.31 -33.45
N THR A 129 13.87 20.98 -33.27
CA THR A 129 13.17 20.00 -34.10
C THR A 129 11.72 19.77 -33.66
N ILE A 130 11.03 20.78 -33.13
CA ILE A 130 9.57 20.71 -32.98
C ILE A 130 8.98 21.59 -34.08
N THR A 131 8.27 20.98 -35.03
CA THR A 131 7.54 21.68 -36.09
C THR A 131 6.57 22.69 -35.47
N GLY A 132 6.90 23.99 -35.55
CA GLY A 132 6.13 25.10 -34.96
C GLY A 132 6.82 25.86 -33.82
N ALA A 133 8.01 25.44 -33.37
CA ALA A 133 8.84 26.24 -32.47
C ALA A 133 9.61 27.31 -33.27
N ASN A 134 9.18 28.56 -33.20
CA ASN A 134 9.96 29.70 -33.72
C ASN A 134 11.09 30.07 -32.74
N ASP A 135 12.11 30.79 -33.21
CA ASP A 135 13.13 31.41 -32.35
C ASP A 135 12.46 32.23 -31.24
N GLY A 136 12.70 31.86 -29.97
CA GLY A 136 12.01 32.42 -28.80
C GLY A 136 10.87 31.56 -28.22
N SER A 137 10.68 30.34 -28.70
CA SER A 137 9.74 29.39 -28.09
C SER A 137 10.29 28.82 -26.76
N PHE A 138 9.45 28.73 -25.74
CA PHE A 138 9.80 28.19 -24.42
C PHE A 138 8.94 26.98 -24.06
N ALA A 139 9.56 25.90 -23.57
CA ALA A 139 8.86 24.76 -23.02
C ALA A 139 8.93 24.81 -21.49
N TYR A 140 7.82 24.45 -20.84
CA TYR A 140 7.78 24.29 -19.39
C TYR A 140 7.34 22.88 -19.03
N LEU A 141 7.97 22.33 -17.98
CA LEU A 141 7.55 21.13 -17.29
C LEU A 141 6.75 21.51 -16.05
N TRP A 142 5.61 20.88 -15.86
CA TRP A 142 4.77 21.02 -14.68
C TRP A 142 5.07 19.91 -13.69
N THR A 143 5.46 20.32 -12.50
CA THR A 143 5.86 19.42 -11.43
C THR A 143 5.01 19.69 -10.20
N VAL A 144 4.44 18.64 -9.62
CA VAL A 144 3.66 18.69 -8.38
C VAL A 144 4.46 18.04 -7.28
N SER A 145 4.77 18.81 -6.24
CA SER A 145 5.45 18.32 -5.04
C SER A 145 4.47 18.27 -3.87
N PHE A 146 4.20 17.06 -3.38
CA PHE A 146 3.45 16.82 -2.16
C PHE A 146 4.38 16.87 -0.96
N SER A 147 4.04 17.62 0.09
CA SER A 147 4.70 17.50 1.39
C SER A 147 3.73 17.03 2.47
N TYR A 148 4.21 16.18 3.37
CA TYR A 148 3.43 15.56 4.45
C TYR A 148 4.33 15.02 5.57
N PRO A 149 3.76 14.61 6.72
CA PRO A 149 2.44 15.01 7.22
C PRO A 149 2.46 16.45 7.75
N ALA A 150 1.30 17.11 7.76
CA ALA A 150 1.14 18.39 8.45
C ALA A 150 1.34 18.25 9.97
N PRO A 151 1.80 19.29 10.69
CA PRO A 151 2.22 20.60 10.21
C PRO A 151 3.71 20.68 9.84
N LEU A 152 4.50 19.64 10.13
CA LEU A 152 5.96 19.67 10.00
C LEU A 152 6.44 19.48 8.56
N TYR A 153 5.64 18.81 7.70
CA TYR A 153 5.92 18.60 6.28
C TYR A 153 7.35 18.10 5.99
N ASN A 154 7.81 17.10 6.76
CA ASN A 154 9.19 16.60 6.71
C ASN A 154 9.47 15.63 5.55
N SER A 155 8.42 15.13 4.89
CA SER A 155 8.52 14.22 3.74
C SER A 155 8.01 14.94 2.50
N THR A 156 8.67 14.74 1.35
CA THR A 156 8.24 15.31 0.06
C THR A 156 8.27 14.24 -1.03
N ASN A 157 7.20 14.17 -1.83
CA ASN A 157 7.09 13.33 -3.02
C ASN A 157 6.79 14.21 -4.23
N THR A 158 7.60 14.10 -5.28
CA THR A 158 7.51 14.96 -6.46
C THR A 158 7.15 14.15 -7.70
N ARG A 159 6.15 14.60 -8.44
CA ARG A 159 5.67 13.97 -9.67
C ARG A 159 5.57 15.00 -10.79
N THR A 160 6.01 14.62 -11.98
CA THR A 160 5.82 15.38 -13.21
C THR A 160 4.43 15.11 -13.76
N VAL A 161 3.73 16.15 -14.21
CA VAL A 161 2.30 16.07 -14.58
C VAL A 161 2.03 16.47 -16.03
N GLY A 162 2.90 17.29 -16.64
CA GLY A 162 2.75 17.60 -18.05
C GLY A 162 3.78 18.60 -18.56
N ARG A 163 3.68 18.89 -19.86
CA ARG A 163 4.55 19.81 -20.58
C ARG A 163 3.71 20.82 -21.34
N THR A 164 4.17 22.07 -21.42
CA THR A 164 3.52 23.08 -22.27
C THR A 164 4.57 23.73 -23.16
N LEU A 165 4.24 23.90 -24.44
CA LEU A 165 5.05 24.66 -25.39
C LEU A 165 4.42 26.03 -25.61
N TYR A 166 5.22 27.08 -25.55
CA TYR A 166 4.84 28.44 -25.93
C TYR A 166 5.64 28.86 -27.17
N GLY A 167 4.95 29.17 -28.26
CA GLY A 167 5.48 29.84 -29.46
C GLY A 167 4.57 31.00 -29.87
N SER A 168 5.02 31.87 -30.77
CA SER A 168 4.40 33.14 -31.19
C SER A 168 2.99 33.00 -31.81
N GLY A 169 2.00 32.62 -31.01
CA GLY A 169 0.59 32.46 -31.39
C GLY A 169 -0.05 31.11 -31.08
N LEU A 170 0.73 30.11 -30.62
CA LEU A 170 0.22 28.77 -30.33
C LEU A 170 0.79 28.26 -29.01
N SER A 171 -0.10 28.02 -28.04
CA SER A 171 0.20 27.34 -26.78
C SER A 171 -0.52 26.00 -26.76
N THR A 172 0.23 24.90 -26.78
CA THR A 172 -0.34 23.55 -26.76
C THR A 172 0.17 22.82 -25.53
N ASN A 173 -0.76 22.29 -24.72
CA ASN A 173 -0.42 21.41 -23.61
C ASN A 173 -0.17 20.00 -24.14
N LEU A 174 1.01 19.46 -23.85
CA LEU A 174 1.41 18.08 -24.13
C LEU A 174 1.38 17.33 -22.79
N TYR A 175 0.36 16.49 -22.64
CA TYR A 175 0.25 15.59 -21.50
C TYR A 175 0.90 14.25 -21.87
N GLU A 176 1.71 13.70 -20.97
CA GLU A 176 2.24 12.32 -21.09
C GLU A 176 1.26 11.31 -20.48
#